data_AF-A0AAJ1SY48-F1
#
_entry.id   AF-A0AAJ1SY48-F1
#
_cell.length_a   1.000
_cell.length_b   1.000
_cell.length_c   1.000
_cell.angle_alpha   90.00
_cell.angle_beta   90.00
_cell.angle_gamma   90.00
#
_symmetry.space_group_name_H-M   'P 1'
#
loop_
_entity.id
_entity.type
_entity.pdbx_description
1 polymer ?
#
loop_
_entity_poly.entity_id
_entity_poly.type
_entity_poly.pdbx_seq_one_letter_code
_entity_poly.pdbx_strand_id
1 'polypeptide(L)'
;MSFPRSGTAAKGLSGPFRSIHGPALRHLSAAAMGALLLASAGKHFRDPGFYRDVVPGYLCRQDAVPGEPRSSTAQHPWAVLSRDEWIALSGLLELAAAVGILLPPTRKPTATALTAMFTAFLAGHVDALLGAYGPQGTPRRRKIHAVRLPLQAPLIMWAWSLRNAAVPAVNPGSRG
;
A
#
# COMPACT_ATOMS: atom_id res chain seq x y z
N MET A 1 -42.61 51.91 24.04
CA MET A 1 -41.19 51.82 24.42
C MET A 1 -40.41 51.23 23.25
N SER A 2 -39.47 52.02 22.71
CA SER A 2 -38.43 51.69 21.70
C SER A 2 -37.62 50.45 22.11
N PHE A 3 -37.00 49.63 21.24
CA PHE A 3 -36.18 49.93 20.05
C PHE A 3 -36.17 48.75 19.06
N PRO A 4 -35.97 48.98 17.74
CA PRO A 4 -35.61 47.93 16.79
C PRO A 4 -34.11 47.62 16.86
N ARG A 5 -33.74 46.34 16.96
CA ARG A 5 -32.35 45.85 16.86
C ARG A 5 -31.92 45.89 15.39
N SER A 6 -31.18 46.93 15.01
CA SER A 6 -30.42 46.97 13.75
C SER A 6 -29.23 46.01 13.88
N GLY A 7 -29.34 44.83 13.28
CA GLY A 7 -28.23 43.91 13.07
C GLY A 7 -27.61 44.17 11.71
N THR A 8 -26.52 44.94 11.67
CA THR A 8 -25.67 45.09 10.50
C THR A 8 -25.18 43.71 10.05
N ALA A 9 -25.62 43.28 8.87
CA ALA A 9 -25.10 42.11 8.18
C ALA A 9 -23.62 42.32 7.86
N ALA A 10 -22.74 41.76 8.70
CA ALA A 10 -21.35 41.59 8.34
C ALA A 10 -21.31 40.62 7.15
N LYS A 11 -21.18 41.18 5.94
CA LYS A 11 -20.72 40.45 4.76
C LYS A 11 -19.33 39.93 5.09
N GLY A 12 -19.25 38.72 5.63
CA GLY A 12 -18.02 37.97 5.71
C GLY A 12 -17.47 37.84 4.30
N LEU A 13 -16.31 38.44 4.07
CA LEU A 13 -15.51 38.18 2.88
C LEU A 13 -15.14 36.71 2.90
N SER A 14 -15.93 35.89 2.23
CA SER A 14 -15.55 34.54 1.82
C SER A 14 -14.40 34.66 0.82
N GLY A 15 -13.17 34.78 1.34
CA GLY A 15 -11.97 34.66 0.53
C GLY A 15 -11.97 33.31 -0.20
N PRO A 16 -11.37 33.21 -1.39
CA PRO A 16 -11.35 31.98 -2.17
C PRO A 16 -10.32 31.02 -1.58
N PHE A 17 -10.57 30.49 -0.39
CA PHE A 17 -9.92 29.24 0.02
C PHE A 17 -10.54 28.12 -0.81
N ARG A 18 -10.10 28.01 -2.07
CA ARG A 18 -10.26 26.77 -2.86
C ARG A 18 -9.66 25.67 -2.01
N SER A 19 -10.52 24.79 -1.50
CA SER A 19 -10.11 23.60 -0.77
C SER A 19 -9.01 22.88 -1.55
N ILE A 20 -7.82 22.80 -0.95
CA ILE A 20 -6.61 22.17 -1.51
C ILE A 20 -6.85 20.68 -1.82
N HIS A 21 -8.01 20.13 -1.41
CA HIS A 21 -8.42 18.73 -1.57
C HIS A 21 -9.40 18.52 -2.73
N GLY A 22 -9.14 19.13 -3.89
CA GLY A 22 -9.98 19.00 -5.08
C GLY A 22 -10.01 17.58 -5.68
N PRO A 23 -11.06 17.20 -6.43
CA PRO A 23 -11.15 15.90 -7.11
C PRO A 23 -9.91 15.59 -7.96
N ALA A 24 -9.43 16.55 -8.74
CA ALA A 24 -8.27 16.38 -9.61
C ALA A 24 -6.99 15.95 -8.86
N LEU A 25 -6.72 16.54 -7.69
CA LEU A 25 -5.56 16.15 -6.87
C LEU A 25 -5.70 14.72 -6.34
N ARG A 26 -6.93 14.28 -6.02
CA ARG A 26 -7.20 12.90 -5.59
C ARG A 26 -7.02 11.90 -6.74
N HIS A 27 -7.46 12.26 -7.94
CA HIS A 27 -7.22 11.46 -9.15
C HIS A 27 -5.73 11.34 -9.45
N LEU A 28 -4.98 12.44 -9.34
CA LEU A 28 -3.52 12.43 -9.51
C LEU A 28 -2.83 11.57 -8.44
N SER A 29 -3.24 11.70 -7.17
CA SER A 29 -2.69 10.91 -6.06
C SER A 29 -2.97 9.40 -6.24
N ALA A 30 -4.18 9.03 -6.63
CA ALA A 30 -4.53 7.65 -6.97
C ALA A 30 -3.74 7.15 -8.19
N ALA A 31 -3.54 7.99 -9.20
CA ALA A 31 -2.73 7.66 -10.37
C ALA A 31 -1.25 7.46 -10.02
N ALA A 32 -0.69 8.30 -9.14
CA ALA A 32 0.68 8.16 -8.66
C ALA A 32 0.87 6.87 -7.84
N MET A 33 -0.08 6.53 -6.97
CA MET A 33 -0.08 5.25 -6.26
C MET A 33 -0.18 4.07 -7.24
N GLY A 34 -1.09 4.16 -8.21
CA GLY A 34 -1.25 3.13 -9.26
C GLY A 34 0.02 2.94 -10.09
N ALA A 35 0.69 4.02 -10.48
CA ALA A 35 1.95 3.98 -11.22
C ALA A 35 3.08 3.35 -10.39
N LEU A 36 3.17 3.69 -9.09
CA LEU A 36 4.14 3.09 -8.17
C LEU A 36 3.92 1.57 -8.03
N LEU A 37 2.67 1.15 -7.87
CA LEU A 37 2.29 -0.27 -7.80
C LEU A 37 2.59 -1.01 -9.11
N LEU A 38 2.28 -0.40 -10.26
CA LEU A 38 2.57 -0.99 -11.56
C LEU A 38 4.09 -1.16 -11.78
N ALA A 39 4.89 -0.17 -11.39
CA ALA A 39 6.34 -0.26 -11.44
C ALA A 39 6.87 -1.36 -10.52
N SER A 40 6.34 -1.46 -9.30
CA SER A 40 6.70 -2.50 -8.33
C SER A 40 6.30 -3.91 -8.81
N ALA A 41 5.09 -4.09 -9.32
CA ALA A 41 4.64 -5.35 -9.91
C ALA A 41 5.54 -5.74 -11.11
N GLY A 42 5.86 -4.78 -11.97
CA GLY A 42 6.78 -4.99 -13.08
C GLY A 42 8.18 -5.44 -12.65
N LYS A 43 8.62 -5.08 -11.44
CA LYS A 43 9.90 -5.54 -10.88
C LYS A 43 9.80 -6.94 -10.30
N HIS A 44 8.68 -7.35 -9.70
CA HIS A 44 8.47 -8.73 -9.22
C HIS A 44 8.66 -9.76 -10.36
N PHE A 45 8.16 -9.45 -11.56
CA PHE A 45 8.26 -10.37 -12.71
C PHE A 45 9.61 -10.31 -13.44
N ARG A 46 10.28 -9.14 -13.47
CA ARG A 46 11.55 -8.97 -14.19
C ARG A 46 12.79 -9.31 -13.36
N ASP A 47 12.71 -9.11 -12.05
CA ASP A 47 13.82 -9.26 -11.10
C ASP A 47 13.30 -9.80 -9.75
N PRO A 48 12.78 -11.05 -9.72
CA PRO A 48 12.23 -11.65 -8.51
C PRO A 48 13.27 -11.79 -7.40
N GLY A 49 14.56 -11.92 -7.76
CA GLY A 49 15.67 -12.05 -6.82
C GLY A 49 15.74 -10.89 -5.81
N PHE A 50 15.32 -9.69 -6.20
CA PHE A 50 15.27 -8.52 -5.32
C PHE A 50 14.34 -8.68 -4.10
N TYR A 51 13.31 -9.51 -4.21
CA TYR A 51 12.29 -9.71 -3.17
C TYR A 51 12.55 -10.93 -2.29
N ARG A 52 13.51 -11.77 -2.66
CA ARG A 52 13.78 -13.01 -1.92
C ARG A 52 14.11 -12.72 -0.47
N ASP A 53 14.88 -11.69 -0.17
CA ASP A 53 15.24 -11.34 1.21
C ASP A 53 14.03 -10.81 2.02
N VAL A 54 12.94 -10.37 1.36
CA VAL A 54 11.76 -9.79 2.01
C VAL A 54 10.68 -10.82 2.30
N VAL A 55 10.60 -11.93 1.55
CA VAL A 55 9.62 -12.98 1.83
C VAL A 55 10.11 -13.84 3.00
N PRO A 56 9.42 -13.85 4.14
CA PRO A 56 9.90 -14.58 5.31
C PRO A 56 10.02 -16.07 5.06
N GLY A 57 11.09 -16.67 5.59
CA GLY A 57 11.35 -18.11 5.44
C GLY A 57 10.24 -19.00 5.98
N TYR A 58 9.56 -18.59 7.05
CA TYR A 58 8.48 -19.36 7.68
C TYR A 58 7.20 -19.46 6.83
N LEU A 59 7.03 -18.61 5.79
CA LEU A 59 5.93 -18.71 4.83
C LEU A 59 6.29 -19.58 3.62
N CYS A 60 7.56 -19.87 3.42
CA CYS A 60 8.06 -20.55 2.23
C CYS A 60 8.03 -22.06 2.43
N ARG A 61 7.28 -22.77 1.58
CA ARG A 61 7.40 -24.20 1.43
C ARG A 61 8.80 -24.53 0.88
N GLN A 62 9.44 -25.52 1.48
CA GLN A 62 10.68 -26.09 0.96
C GLN A 62 10.28 -27.18 -0.04
N ASP A 63 10.44 -26.89 -1.33
CA ASP A 63 10.23 -27.89 -2.37
C ASP A 63 11.40 -28.87 -2.39
N ALA A 64 11.11 -30.15 -2.62
CA ALA A 64 12.15 -31.18 -2.68
C ALA A 64 13.05 -30.92 -3.91
N VAL A 65 14.35 -30.75 -3.67
CA VAL A 65 15.34 -30.66 -4.75
C VAL A 65 15.52 -32.05 -5.36
N PRO A 66 15.33 -32.23 -6.69
CA PRO A 66 15.55 -33.52 -7.33
C PRO A 66 16.98 -34.01 -7.08
N GLY A 67 17.12 -35.19 -6.46
CA GLY A 67 18.42 -35.80 -6.17
C GLY A 67 18.96 -35.57 -4.76
N GLU A 68 18.34 -34.69 -3.95
CA GLU A 68 18.63 -34.64 -2.51
C GLU A 68 17.64 -35.50 -1.72
N PRO A 69 18.10 -36.24 -0.69
CA PRO A 69 17.18 -36.89 0.24
C PRO A 69 16.29 -35.80 0.84
N ARG A 70 14.96 -36.00 0.80
CA ARG A 70 14.02 -35.10 1.47
C ARG A 70 14.48 -34.94 2.91
N SER A 71 15.10 -33.81 3.23
CA SER A 71 15.38 -33.46 4.60
C SER A 71 14.01 -33.43 5.28
N SER A 72 13.81 -34.26 6.29
CA SER A 72 12.63 -34.26 7.15
C SER A 72 12.63 -33.03 8.06
N THR A 73 12.98 -31.87 7.51
CA THR A 73 12.83 -30.59 8.16
C THR A 73 11.34 -30.35 8.27
N ALA A 74 10.82 -30.39 9.50
CA ALA A 74 9.43 -30.09 9.79
C ALA A 74 9.07 -28.75 9.12
N GLN A 75 8.14 -28.78 8.16
CA GLN A 75 7.69 -27.57 7.49
C GLN A 75 6.92 -26.73 8.50
N HIS A 76 7.11 -25.42 8.44
CA HIS A 76 6.33 -24.50 9.26
C HIS A 76 4.84 -24.65 8.88
N PRO A 77 3.88 -24.64 9.83
CA PRO A 77 2.43 -24.69 9.53
C PRO A 77 1.89 -23.65 8.54
N TRP A 78 2.66 -22.60 8.24
CA TRP A 78 2.30 -21.50 7.34
C TRP A 78 3.09 -21.52 6.02
N ALA A 79 3.88 -22.58 5.79
CA ALA A 79 4.71 -22.77 4.61
C ALA A 79 3.87 -23.29 3.43
N VAL A 80 2.99 -22.45 2.89
CA VAL A 80 1.96 -22.85 1.91
C VAL A 80 2.46 -22.81 0.47
N LEU A 81 3.23 -21.77 0.11
CA LEU A 81 3.74 -21.54 -1.25
C LEU A 81 5.27 -21.47 -1.24
N SER A 82 5.89 -21.77 -2.38
CA SER A 82 7.32 -21.53 -2.58
C SER A 82 7.62 -20.02 -2.53
N ARG A 83 8.89 -19.66 -2.34
CA ARG A 83 9.30 -18.24 -2.28
C ARG A 83 8.98 -17.51 -3.57
N ASP A 84 9.26 -18.13 -4.71
CA ASP A 84 9.03 -17.52 -6.02
C ASP A 84 7.52 -17.42 -6.32
N GLU A 85 6.70 -18.36 -5.83
CA GLU A 85 5.23 -18.27 -5.88
C GLU A 85 4.68 -17.10 -5.05
N TRP A 86 5.20 -16.88 -3.84
CA TRP A 86 4.83 -15.72 -3.02
C TRP A 86 5.19 -14.38 -3.68
N ILE A 87 6.34 -14.32 -4.35
CA ILE A 87 6.79 -13.14 -5.11
C ILE A 87 5.85 -12.90 -6.31
N ALA A 88 5.48 -13.95 -7.05
CA ALA A 88 4.55 -13.84 -8.17
C ALA A 88 3.15 -13.41 -7.70
N LEU A 89 2.64 -14.01 -6.61
CA LEU A 89 1.33 -13.70 -6.05
C LEU A 89 1.25 -12.25 -5.55
N SER A 90 2.27 -11.78 -4.83
CA SER A 90 2.34 -10.39 -4.38
C SER A 90 2.43 -9.40 -5.56
N GLY A 91 3.22 -9.71 -6.58
CA GLY A 91 3.26 -8.93 -7.83
C GLY A 91 1.91 -8.86 -8.55
N LEU A 92 1.15 -9.96 -8.56
CA LEU A 92 -0.21 -9.99 -9.13
C LEU A 92 -1.19 -9.15 -8.31
N LEU A 93 -1.12 -9.21 -6.98
CA LEU A 93 -1.93 -8.38 -6.09
C LEU A 93 -1.62 -6.88 -6.26
N GLU A 94 -0.34 -6.52 -6.41
CA GLU A 94 0.09 -5.15 -6.70
C GLU A 94 -0.46 -4.66 -8.05
N LEU A 95 -0.41 -5.50 -9.09
CA LEU A 95 -0.96 -5.17 -10.41
C LEU A 95 -2.48 -4.98 -10.36
N ALA A 96 -3.20 -5.88 -9.69
CA ALA A 96 -4.65 -5.77 -9.50
C ALA A 96 -5.00 -4.50 -8.72
N ALA A 97 -4.23 -4.14 -7.69
CA ALA A 97 -4.41 -2.92 -6.94
C ALA A 97 -4.08 -1.65 -7.75
N ALA A 98 -3.08 -1.71 -8.63
CA ALA A 98 -2.74 -0.61 -9.55
C ALA A 98 -3.91 -0.25 -10.46
N VAL A 99 -4.65 -1.26 -10.95
CA VAL A 99 -5.88 -1.03 -11.73
C VAL A 99 -7.03 -0.60 -10.82
N GLY A 100 -7.26 -1.30 -9.71
CA GLY A 100 -8.38 -1.06 -8.81
C GLY A 100 -8.39 0.32 -8.14
N ILE A 101 -7.23 0.94 -7.92
CA ILE A 101 -7.15 2.27 -7.32
C ILE A 101 -7.54 3.39 -8.30
N LEU A 102 -7.46 3.15 -9.61
CA LEU A 102 -7.83 4.12 -10.63
C LEU A 102 -9.35 4.23 -10.77
N LEU A 103 -10.06 3.11 -10.61
CA LEU A 103 -11.51 3.00 -10.77
C LEU A 103 -12.26 3.55 -9.53
N PRO A 104 -13.07 4.61 -9.66
CA PRO A 104 -13.81 5.20 -8.54
C PRO A 104 -14.59 4.22 -7.65
N PRO A 105 -15.34 3.22 -8.18
CA PRO A 105 -16.12 2.31 -7.33
C PRO A 105 -15.25 1.37 -6.49
N THR A 106 -14.03 1.05 -6.92
CA THR A 106 -13.13 0.12 -6.22
C THR A 106 -12.07 0.82 -5.38
N ARG A 107 -11.96 2.16 -5.43
CA ARG A 107 -10.94 2.91 -4.68
C ARG A 107 -10.88 2.59 -3.20
N LYS A 108 -12.02 2.63 -2.50
CA LYS A 108 -12.07 2.38 -1.05
C LYS A 108 -11.66 0.95 -0.69
N PRO A 109 -12.21 -0.12 -1.31
CA PRO A 109 -11.75 -1.47 -1.02
C PRO A 109 -10.29 -1.68 -1.44
N THR A 110 -9.85 -1.20 -2.61
CA THR A 110 -8.45 -1.33 -3.04
C THR A 110 -7.48 -0.60 -2.11
N ALA A 111 -7.78 0.62 -1.69
CA ALA A 111 -6.96 1.38 -0.74
C ALA A 111 -6.88 0.68 0.64
N THR A 112 -7.98 0.05 1.07
CA THR A 112 -8.00 -0.75 2.31
C THR A 112 -7.12 -1.99 2.17
N ALA A 113 -7.25 -2.73 1.05
CA ALA A 113 -6.44 -3.91 0.78
C ALA A 113 -4.94 -3.56 0.66
N LEU A 114 -4.60 -2.46 -0.02
CA LEU A 114 -3.22 -1.95 -0.09
C LEU A 114 -2.66 -1.61 1.29
N THR A 115 -3.45 -0.95 2.12
CA THR A 115 -3.05 -0.62 3.50
C THR A 115 -2.74 -1.90 4.28
N ALA A 116 -3.62 -2.91 4.21
CA ALA A 116 -3.41 -4.20 4.86
C ALA A 116 -2.16 -4.91 4.30
N MET A 117 -1.99 -4.94 2.99
CA MET A 117 -0.85 -5.59 2.32
C MET A 117 0.48 -4.93 2.69
N PHE A 118 0.58 -3.60 2.61
CA PHE A 118 1.78 -2.86 3.02
C PHE A 118 2.10 -3.05 4.50
N THR A 119 1.07 -3.19 5.34
CA THR A 119 1.24 -3.50 6.76
C THR A 119 1.79 -4.92 6.93
N ALA A 120 1.26 -5.91 6.21
CA ALA A 120 1.79 -7.28 6.23
C ALA A 120 3.26 -7.34 5.76
N PHE A 121 3.63 -6.54 4.76
CA PHE A 121 5.02 -6.43 4.30
C PHE A 121 5.97 -5.89 5.37
N LEU A 122 5.52 -5.19 6.41
CA LEU A 122 6.40 -4.78 7.51
C LEU A 122 7.10 -5.99 8.15
N ALA A 123 6.39 -7.10 8.34
CA ALA A 123 6.98 -8.32 8.89
C ALA A 123 8.13 -8.83 8.00
N GLY A 124 7.93 -8.85 6.68
CA GLY A 124 8.97 -9.21 5.72
C GLY A 124 10.16 -8.25 5.71
N HIS A 125 9.92 -6.95 5.83
CA HIS A 125 11.00 -5.96 5.92
C HIS A 125 11.78 -6.04 7.22
N VAL A 126 11.14 -6.39 8.34
CA VAL A 126 11.82 -6.65 9.61
C VAL A 126 12.69 -7.90 9.49
N ASP A 127 12.17 -9.00 8.95
CA ASP A 127 12.93 -10.24 8.73
C ASP A 127 14.16 -9.97 7.83
N ALA A 128 13.97 -9.24 6.73
CA ALA A 128 15.05 -8.82 5.84
C ALA A 128 16.11 -7.95 6.53
N LEU A 129 15.68 -7.04 7.41
CA LEU A 129 16.58 -6.19 8.19
C LEU A 129 17.41 -7.04 9.17
N LEU A 130 16.76 -7.93 9.92
CA LEU A 130 17.44 -8.85 10.84
C LEU A 130 18.45 -9.72 10.08
N GLY A 131 18.06 -10.29 8.93
CA GLY A 131 18.95 -11.04 8.05
C GLY A 131 20.14 -10.21 7.53
N ALA A 132 19.92 -8.93 7.21
CA ALA A 132 20.97 -8.03 6.77
C ALA A 132 21.98 -7.64 7.87
N TYR A 133 21.58 -7.67 9.14
CA TYR A 133 22.49 -7.51 10.28
C TYR A 133 23.11 -8.82 10.78
N GLY A 134 22.61 -9.97 10.29
CA GLY A 134 23.13 -11.29 10.59
C GLY A 134 24.49 -11.62 9.93
N PRO A 135 24.97 -12.86 10.12
CA PRO A 135 26.29 -13.31 9.68
C PRO A 135 26.54 -13.18 8.17
N GLN A 136 25.49 -13.32 7.36
CA GLN A 136 25.53 -13.24 5.90
C GLN A 136 25.20 -11.85 5.35
N GLY A 137 25.11 -10.86 6.23
CA GLY A 137 24.72 -9.49 5.90
C GLY A 137 25.83 -8.71 5.19
N THR A 138 25.47 -7.91 4.18
CA THR A 138 26.39 -6.97 3.53
C THR A 138 26.06 -5.51 3.87
N PRO A 139 27.03 -4.57 3.87
CA PRO A 139 26.77 -3.15 4.14
C PRO A 139 25.69 -2.56 3.22
N ARG A 140 25.69 -2.99 1.95
CA ARG A 140 24.68 -2.61 0.96
C ARG A 140 23.27 -3.06 1.37
N ARG A 141 23.11 -4.33 1.77
CA ARG A 141 21.81 -4.87 2.23
C ARG A 141 21.32 -4.14 3.47
N ARG A 142 22.19 -3.91 4.46
CA ARG A 142 21.86 -3.15 5.68
C ARG A 142 21.30 -1.77 5.33
N LYS A 143 21.99 -1.03 4.46
CA LYS A 143 21.56 0.30 4.04
C LYS A 143 20.21 0.26 3.33
N ILE A 144 20.01 -0.69 2.41
CA ILE A 144 18.74 -0.83 1.67
C ILE A 144 17.59 -1.11 2.63
N HIS A 145 17.70 -2.13 3.49
CA HIS A 145 16.60 -2.52 4.39
C HIS A 145 16.36 -1.49 5.50
N ALA A 146 17.41 -0.81 5.99
CA ALA A 146 17.28 0.27 6.98
C ALA A 146 16.53 1.49 6.44
N VAL A 147 16.64 1.78 5.14
CA VAL A 147 15.86 2.85 4.49
C VAL A 147 14.44 2.38 4.13
N ARG A 148 14.31 1.13 3.71
CA ARG A 148 13.04 0.58 3.22
C ARG A 148 11.99 0.47 4.32
N LEU A 149 12.38 0.04 5.51
CA LEU A 149 11.48 -0.11 6.65
C LEU A 149 10.77 1.20 7.06
N PRO A 150 11.47 2.33 7.30
CA PRO A 150 10.79 3.59 7.65
C PRO A 150 9.99 4.18 6.49
N LEU A 151 10.37 3.93 5.22
CA LEU A 151 9.60 4.38 4.05
C LEU A 151 8.22 3.70 3.94
N GLN A 152 8.05 2.55 4.58
CA GLN A 152 6.80 1.80 4.56
C GLN A 152 5.66 2.54 5.28
N ALA A 153 5.95 3.27 6.36
CA ALA A 153 4.92 4.01 7.12
C ALA A 153 4.26 5.14 6.30
N PRO A 154 5.01 6.01 5.60
CA PRO A 154 4.44 6.95 4.64
C PRO A 154 3.57 6.28 3.56
N LEU A 155 3.99 5.14 3.01
CA LEU A 155 3.21 4.41 2.00
C LEU A 155 1.88 3.88 2.55
N ILE A 156 1.89 3.35 3.78
CA ILE A 156 0.69 2.90 4.48
C ILE A 156 -0.28 4.06 4.72
N MET A 157 0.22 5.17 5.26
CA MET A 157 -0.60 6.36 5.50
C MET A 157 -1.17 6.93 4.20
N TRP A 158 -0.36 6.96 3.13
CA TRP A 158 -0.78 7.42 1.82
C TRP A 158 -1.88 6.51 1.24
N ALA A 159 -1.72 5.19 1.28
CA ALA A 159 -2.75 4.24 0.87
C ALA A 159 -4.05 4.43 1.66
N TRP A 160 -3.96 4.59 2.99
CA TRP A 160 -5.14 4.81 3.83
C TRP A 160 -5.90 6.10 3.47
N SER A 161 -5.19 7.17 3.15
CA SER A 161 -5.78 8.46 2.78
C SER A 161 -6.66 8.36 1.52
N LEU A 162 -6.38 7.41 0.62
CA LEU A 162 -7.13 7.19 -0.63
C LEU A 162 -8.48 6.50 -0.42
N ARG A 163 -8.80 6.02 0.79
CA ARG A 163 -10.09 5.39 1.11
C ARG A 163 -11.28 6.35 1.05
N ASN A 164 -11.03 7.64 1.25
CA ASN A 164 -12.07 8.66 1.34
C ASN A 164 -12.48 9.16 -0.05
N ALA A 165 -13.25 8.36 -0.77
CA ALA A 165 -13.99 8.81 -1.94
C ALA A 165 -15.15 9.71 -1.48
N ALA A 166 -15.35 10.85 -2.16
CA ALA A 166 -16.48 11.75 -1.88
C ALA A 166 -17.79 10.95 -1.96
N VAL A 167 -18.60 11.04 -0.91
CA VAL A 167 -20.04 10.76 -1.01
C VAL A 167 -20.55 11.72 -2.10
N PRO A 168 -21.22 11.25 -3.17
CA PRO A 168 -21.88 12.18 -4.08
C PRO A 168 -22.80 13.04 -3.23
N ALA A 169 -22.67 14.36 -3.32
CA ALA A 169 -23.62 15.26 -2.68
C ALA A 169 -25.01 14.87 -3.18
N VAL A 170 -25.82 14.27 -2.31
CA VAL A 170 -27.26 14.16 -2.55
C VAL A 170 -27.73 15.59 -2.73
N ASN A 171 -28.12 15.94 -3.96
CA ASN A 171 -28.81 17.20 -4.21
C ASN A 171 -30.11 17.17 -3.39
N PRO A 172 -30.32 18.05 -2.40
CA PRO A 172 -31.57 18.08 -1.64
C PRO A 172 -32.80 18.53 -2.47
N GLY A 173 -32.62 18.79 -3.77
CA GLY A 173 -33.63 19.40 -4.64
C GLY A 173 -34.39 18.46 -5.58
N SER A 174 -34.24 17.13 -5.49
CA SER A 174 -34.94 16.20 -6.40
C SER A 174 -36.27 15.65 -5.86
N ARG A 175 -36.89 16.33 -4.89
CA ARG A 175 -38.29 16.10 -4.51
C ARG A 175 -39.06 17.38 -4.81
N GLY A 176 -39.45 17.53 -6.08
CA GLY A 176 -40.52 18.42 -6.53
C GLY A 176 -41.69 17.55 -6.96
#